data_AF-A0A3D9AGE0-F1
#
_entry.id   AF-A0A3D9AGE0-F1
#
_cell.length_a   1.000
_cell.length_b   1.000
_cell.length_c   1.000
_cell.angle_alpha   90.00
_cell.angle_beta   90.00
_cell.angle_gamma   90.00
#
_symmetry.space_group_name_H-M   'P 1'
#
loop_
_entity.id
_entity.type
_entity.pdbx_description
1 polymer ?
#
loop_
_entity_poly.entity_id
_entity_poly.type
_entity_poly.pdbx_seq_one_letter_code
_entity_poly.pdbx_strand_id
1 'polypeptide(L)'
;MQKNLLALTGQWNNMLVPVAYFRIINFIIMKNKGGRPLIKDEKTKRNKHVGFYVTLDEYKKILERIPENITLSEGFRTIILSKNEQIYVPINFEKYIVEVNKIGTNINQIAKKLNASKEVNITDINGIKNKVAELNTMFSEILNTLNNKIDS
;
A
#
# COMPACT_ATOMS: atom_id res chain seq x y z
N MET A 1 -47.60 -10.60 30.51
CA MET A 1 -47.62 -10.91 29.06
C MET A 1 -46.23 -10.70 28.48
N GLN A 2 -45.37 -11.70 28.61
CA GLN A 2 -44.08 -11.82 27.91
C GLN A 2 -43.98 -13.28 27.50
N LYS A 3 -44.12 -13.57 26.21
CA LYS A 3 -43.75 -14.86 25.65
C LYS A 3 -43.07 -14.65 24.29
N ASN A 4 -41.86 -15.18 24.23
CA ASN A 4 -41.18 -15.73 23.06
C ASN A 4 -40.60 -14.76 22.02
N LEU A 5 -39.39 -14.28 22.31
CA LEU A 5 -38.40 -13.81 21.32
C LEU A 5 -37.20 -14.77 21.19
N LEU A 6 -37.33 -16.01 21.68
CA LEU A 6 -36.28 -17.04 21.70
C LEU A 6 -36.58 -18.29 20.85
N ALA A 7 -37.61 -18.27 20.00
CA ALA A 7 -37.90 -19.37 19.10
C ALA A 7 -37.79 -18.89 17.66
N LEU A 8 -36.63 -19.16 17.05
CA LEU A 8 -36.34 -19.37 15.63
C LEU A 8 -34.91 -18.93 15.25
N THR A 9 -33.95 -19.21 16.12
CA THR A 9 -32.52 -19.37 15.77
C THR A 9 -32.29 -20.67 14.99
N GLY A 10 -33.07 -20.90 13.94
CA GLY A 10 -33.02 -22.14 13.18
C GLY A 10 -33.60 -21.96 11.80
N GLN A 11 -32.71 -22.03 10.80
CA GLN A 11 -33.01 -22.31 9.40
C GLN A 11 -33.65 -21.18 8.58
N TRP A 12 -32.88 -20.13 8.24
CA TRP A 12 -32.83 -19.57 6.88
C TRP A 12 -31.42 -18.99 6.63
N ASN A 13 -30.51 -19.89 6.26
CA ASN A 13 -29.41 -19.55 5.36
C ASN A 13 -30.01 -19.16 3.99
N ASN A 14 -29.32 -18.25 3.32
CA ASN A 14 -29.37 -17.96 1.88
C ASN A 14 -30.47 -17.02 1.34
N MET A 15 -29.94 -16.09 0.55
CA MET A 15 -30.56 -15.15 -0.38
C MET A 15 -31.00 -13.78 0.18
N LEU A 16 -30.26 -12.78 -0.32
CA LEU A 16 -30.64 -11.35 -0.49
C LEU A 16 -30.28 -10.34 0.61
N VAL A 17 -29.06 -10.38 1.15
CA VAL A 17 -28.38 -9.15 1.60
C VAL A 17 -26.87 -9.35 1.39
N PRO A 18 -26.21 -8.85 0.30
CA PRO A 18 -25.67 -7.48 0.34
C PRO A 18 -25.37 -6.85 -1.05
N VAL A 19 -26.30 -6.83 -2.02
CA VAL A 19 -26.07 -6.06 -3.28
C VAL A 19 -26.07 -4.55 -3.02
N ALA A 20 -26.86 -4.09 -2.04
CA ALA A 20 -26.91 -2.69 -1.62
C ALA A 20 -25.59 -2.21 -0.99
N TYR A 21 -24.97 -3.03 -0.14
CA TYR A 21 -23.67 -2.71 0.47
C TYR A 21 -22.56 -2.64 -0.60
N PHE A 22 -22.59 -3.52 -1.60
CA PHE A 22 -21.60 -3.51 -2.67
C PHE A 22 -21.75 -2.30 -3.61
N ARG A 23 -22.98 -1.81 -3.84
CA ARG A 23 -23.22 -0.58 -4.63
C ARG A 23 -22.75 0.68 -3.90
N ILE A 24 -22.94 0.75 -2.58
CA ILE A 24 -22.50 1.90 -1.77
C ILE A 24 -20.96 1.94 -1.69
N ILE A 25 -20.31 0.79 -1.50
CA ILE A 25 -18.84 0.69 -1.47
C ILE A 25 -18.25 1.05 -2.85
N ASN A 26 -18.82 0.57 -3.96
CA ASN A 26 -18.33 0.93 -5.30
C ASN A 26 -18.54 2.41 -5.63
N PHE A 27 -19.65 3.04 -5.21
CA PHE A 27 -19.87 4.47 -5.44
C PHE A 27 -18.85 5.35 -4.70
N ILE A 28 -18.40 4.93 -3.52
CA ILE A 28 -17.37 5.64 -2.75
C ILE A 28 -15.98 5.43 -3.36
N ILE A 29 -15.67 4.23 -3.86
CA ILE A 29 -14.35 3.90 -4.44
C ILE A 29 -14.17 4.51 -5.84
N MET A 30 -15.23 4.63 -6.66
CA MET A 30 -15.13 5.06 -8.07
C MET A 30 -14.99 6.58 -8.31
N LYS A 31 -15.04 7.43 -7.27
CA LYS A 31 -14.84 8.89 -7.45
C LYS A 31 -13.37 9.32 -7.55
N ASN A 32 -12.42 8.48 -7.17
CA ASN A 32 -10.99 8.81 -7.28
C ASN A 32 -10.39 8.20 -8.54
N LYS A 33 -10.81 8.69 -9.71
CA LYS A 33 -10.07 8.52 -10.96
C LYS A 33 -8.77 9.32 -10.87
N GLY A 34 -7.75 8.77 -10.21
CA GLY A 34 -6.31 9.07 -10.41
C GLY A 34 -5.86 10.54 -10.49
N GLY A 35 -6.66 11.51 -10.03
CA GLY A 35 -6.26 12.90 -9.96
C GLY A 35 -5.36 13.09 -8.75
N ARG A 36 -4.26 13.83 -8.92
CA ARG A 36 -3.44 14.30 -7.80
C ARG A 36 -4.39 14.97 -6.79
N PRO A 37 -4.42 14.57 -5.50
CA PRO A 37 -5.36 15.12 -4.54
C PRO A 37 -5.27 16.64 -4.56
N LEU A 38 -6.41 17.30 -4.79
CA LEU A 38 -6.48 18.75 -4.71
C LEU A 38 -6.03 19.15 -3.30
N ILE A 39 -4.97 19.94 -3.22
CA ILE A 39 -4.48 20.48 -1.96
C ILE A 39 -5.56 21.44 -1.44
N LYS A 40 -6.45 20.95 -0.57
CA LYS A 40 -7.66 21.66 -0.13
C LYS A 40 -7.36 22.82 0.83
N ASP A 41 -6.28 22.75 1.60
CA ASP A 41 -5.92 23.76 2.60
C ASP A 41 -4.57 24.40 2.29
N GLU A 42 -4.49 25.74 2.35
CA GLU A 42 -3.23 26.50 2.21
C GLU A 42 -2.14 26.01 3.19
N LYS A 43 -2.55 25.52 4.36
CA LYS A 43 -1.67 24.95 5.40
C LYS A 43 -0.90 23.71 4.94
N THR A 44 -1.36 23.01 3.91
CA THR A 44 -0.72 21.78 3.41
C THR A 44 0.10 22.01 2.13
N LYS A 45 0.09 23.23 1.58
CA LYS A 45 0.92 23.59 0.42
C LYS A 45 2.36 23.85 0.86
N ARG A 46 3.30 23.14 0.24
CA ARG A 46 4.75 23.36 0.41
C ARG A 46 5.21 24.57 -0.39
N ASN A 47 4.80 25.78 0.01
CA ASN A 47 5.08 27.04 -0.71
C ASN A 47 6.01 28.01 0.05
N LYS A 48 6.56 27.57 1.20
CA LYS A 48 7.53 28.35 1.98
C LYS A 48 8.93 27.85 1.68
N HIS A 49 9.84 28.78 1.40
CA HIS A 49 11.25 28.50 1.16
C HIS A 49 12.05 28.81 2.42
N VAL A 50 12.96 27.91 2.77
CA VAL A 50 13.93 28.07 3.86
C VAL A 50 15.30 27.80 3.25
N GLY A 51 16.22 28.76 3.38
CA GLY A 51 17.58 28.65 2.86
C GLY A 51 18.59 29.24 3.84
N PHE A 52 19.77 28.67 3.89
CA PHE A 52 20.90 29.11 4.69
C PHE A 52 22.21 28.72 3.97
N TYR A 53 23.29 29.39 4.33
CA TYR A 53 24.61 29.07 3.79
C TYR A 53 25.26 27.98 4.62
N VAL A 54 26.00 27.10 3.95
CA VAL A 54 26.81 26.04 4.54
C VAL A 54 28.22 26.12 4.00
N THR A 55 29.18 25.73 4.84
CA THR A 55 30.55 25.48 4.42
C THR A 55 30.63 24.22 3.54
N LEU A 56 31.74 24.04 2.84
CA LEU A 56 32.01 22.85 2.03
C LEU A 56 31.95 21.56 2.85
N ASP A 57 32.46 21.59 4.08
CA ASP A 57 32.50 20.41 4.95
C ASP A 57 31.11 20.05 5.49
N GLU A 58 30.29 21.05 5.82
CA GLU A 58 28.89 20.84 6.21
C GLU A 58 28.09 20.28 5.03
N TYR A 59 28.31 20.79 3.82
CA TYR A 59 27.64 20.30 2.62
C TYR A 59 27.93 18.82 2.35
N LYS A 60 29.18 18.38 2.48
CA LYS A 60 29.56 16.96 2.34
C LYS A 60 28.86 16.08 3.38
N LYS A 61 28.89 16.49 4.66
CA LYS A 61 28.24 15.75 5.75
C LYS A 61 26.72 15.62 5.56
N ILE A 62 26.10 16.64 4.99
CA ILE A 62 24.67 16.62 4.64
C ILE A 62 24.41 15.60 3.54
N LEU A 63 25.22 15.58 2.48
CA LEU A 63 25.07 14.64 1.37
C LEU A 63 25.26 13.19 1.84
N GLU A 64 26.25 12.92 2.70
CA GLU A 64 26.49 11.58 3.26
C GLU A 64 25.30 11.05 4.09
N ARG A 65 24.54 11.95 4.73
CA ARG A 65 23.34 11.58 5.51
C ARG A 65 22.10 11.37 4.65
N ILE A 66 22.13 11.80 3.38
CA ILE A 66 21.00 11.66 2.47
C ILE A 66 21.24 10.45 1.56
N PRO A 67 20.34 9.46 1.58
CA PRO A 67 20.47 8.28 0.75
C PRO A 67 20.27 8.61 -0.74
N GLU A 68 20.96 7.88 -1.61
CA GLU A 68 21.01 8.15 -3.05
C GLU A 68 19.66 8.03 -3.77
N ASN A 69 18.68 7.35 -3.17
CA ASN A 69 17.38 7.08 -3.78
C ASN A 69 16.29 8.12 -3.44
N ILE A 70 16.62 9.20 -2.72
CA ILE A 70 15.68 10.30 -2.46
C ILE A 70 16.25 11.64 -2.94
N THR A 71 15.36 12.60 -3.21
CA THR A 71 15.79 13.94 -3.59
C THR A 71 16.41 14.68 -2.40
N LEU A 72 17.37 15.57 -2.67
CA LEU A 72 18.01 16.40 -1.65
C LEU A 72 16.97 17.14 -0.78
N SER A 73 15.94 17.70 -1.43
CA SER A 73 14.85 18.42 -0.78
C SER A 73 14.06 17.54 0.20
N GLU A 74 13.86 16.28 -0.15
CA GLU A 74 13.18 15.30 0.71
C GLU A 74 14.07 14.83 1.86
N GLY A 75 15.33 14.51 1.58
CA GLY A 75 16.31 14.15 2.59
C GLY A 75 16.48 15.22 3.66
N PHE A 76 16.65 16.48 3.25
CA PHE A 76 16.75 17.61 4.19
C PHE A 76 15.54 17.75 5.10
N ARG A 77 14.32 17.65 4.54
CA ARG A 77 13.09 17.74 5.33
C ARG A 77 13.00 16.60 6.32
N THR A 78 13.32 15.39 5.90
CA THR A 78 13.31 14.21 6.78
C THR A 78 14.28 14.39 7.94
N ILE A 79 15.52 14.82 7.67
CA ILE A 79 16.53 15.08 8.69
C ILE A 79 16.08 16.18 9.68
N ILE A 80 15.54 17.30 9.18
CA ILE A 80 15.17 18.45 10.05
C ILE A 80 13.89 18.17 10.87
N LEU A 81 12.92 17.45 10.29
CA LEU A 81 11.60 17.24 10.91
C LEU A 81 11.49 15.93 11.70
N SER A 82 12.45 15.02 11.54
CA SER A 82 12.49 13.79 12.33
C SER A 82 12.86 14.11 13.79
N LYS A 83 12.02 13.67 14.73
CA LYS A 83 12.25 13.86 16.18
C LYS A 83 13.31 12.92 16.77
N ASN A 84 13.63 11.84 16.04
CA ASN A 84 14.64 10.85 16.38
C ASN A 84 15.49 10.61 15.14
N GLU A 85 16.77 10.23 15.34
CA GLU A 85 17.65 9.73 14.27
C GLU A 85 16.94 8.59 13.51
N GLN A 86 16.32 8.91 12.38
CA GLN A 86 15.69 7.91 11.55
C GLN A 86 16.80 7.14 10.85
N ILE A 87 16.98 5.87 11.22
CA ILE A 87 17.80 4.93 10.47
C ILE A 87 17.13 4.76 9.11
N TYR A 88 17.67 5.45 8.11
CA TYR A 88 17.24 5.25 6.75
C TYR A 88 17.80 3.93 6.25
N VAL A 89 16.94 2.93 6.12
CA VAL A 89 17.31 1.67 5.47
C VAL A 89 16.88 1.75 4.00
N PRO A 90 17.82 1.87 3.04
CA PRO A 90 17.49 1.79 1.62
C PRO A 90 17.03 0.37 1.30
N ILE A 91 15.72 0.14 1.31
CA ILE A 91 15.11 -1.10 0.82
C ILE A 91 14.63 -0.84 -0.59
N ASN A 92 15.12 -1.61 -1.55
CA ASN A 92 14.59 -1.58 -2.90
C ASN A 92 13.32 -2.43 -3.00
N PHE A 93 12.16 -1.79 -2.98
CA PHE A 93 10.85 -2.44 -3.16
C PHE A 93 10.44 -2.62 -4.63
N GLU A 94 11.22 -2.16 -5.62
CA GLU A 94 10.81 -2.20 -7.03
C GLU A 94 10.47 -3.60 -7.49
N LYS A 95 11.31 -4.59 -7.14
CA LYS A 95 11.08 -5.99 -7.50
C LYS A 95 9.78 -6.52 -6.86
N TYR A 96 9.52 -6.17 -5.60
CA TYR A 96 8.30 -6.54 -4.89
C TYR A 96 7.06 -5.92 -5.55
N ILE A 97 7.11 -4.63 -5.87
CA ILE A 97 6.02 -3.89 -6.53
C ILE A 97 5.73 -4.47 -7.93
N VAL A 98 6.77 -4.82 -8.69
CA VAL A 98 6.61 -5.45 -10.01
C VAL A 98 5.86 -6.78 -9.90
N GLU A 99 6.20 -7.62 -8.91
CA GLU A 99 5.52 -8.90 -8.71
C GLU A 99 4.06 -8.71 -8.27
N VAL A 100 3.78 -7.76 -7.38
CA VAL A 100 2.40 -7.39 -7.00
C VAL A 100 1.60 -6.96 -8.23
N ASN A 101 2.17 -6.14 -9.11
CA ASN A 101 1.50 -5.70 -10.34
C ASN A 101 1.20 -6.84 -11.31
N LYS A 102 2.09 -7.83 -11.41
CA LYS A 102 1.86 -9.04 -12.21
C LYS A 102 0.69 -9.86 -11.66
N ILE A 103 0.59 -9.99 -10.33
CA ILE A 103 -0.55 -10.67 -9.70
C ILE A 103 -1.85 -9.91 -9.96
N GLY A 104 -1.85 -8.58 -9.77
CA GLY A 104 -3.02 -7.74 -10.06
C GLY A 104 -3.48 -7.88 -11.50
N THR A 105 -2.55 -7.93 -12.45
CA THR A 105 -2.84 -8.17 -13.88
C THR A 105 -3.48 -9.54 -14.11
N ASN A 106 -2.94 -10.59 -13.49
CA ASN A 106 -3.48 -11.95 -13.61
C ASN A 106 -4.90 -12.07 -13.01
N ILE A 107 -5.13 -11.48 -11.84
CA ILE A 107 -6.46 -11.42 -11.20
C ILE A 107 -7.45 -10.70 -12.13
N ASN A 108 -7.05 -9.59 -12.73
CA ASN A 108 -7.90 -8.84 -13.65
C ASN A 108 -8.25 -9.65 -14.90
N GLN A 109 -7.31 -10.44 -15.43
CA GLN A 109 -7.57 -11.35 -16.54
C GLN A 109 -8.58 -12.44 -16.18
N ILE A 110 -8.45 -13.03 -14.98
CA ILE A 110 -9.40 -14.04 -14.50
C ILE A 110 -10.78 -13.43 -14.27
N ALA A 111 -10.87 -12.23 -13.72
CA ALA A 111 -12.13 -11.52 -13.55
C ALA A 111 -12.82 -11.26 -14.91
N LYS A 112 -12.05 -10.84 -15.93
CA LYS A 112 -12.58 -10.67 -17.30
C LYS A 112 -13.05 -11.99 -17.90
N LYS A 113 -12.29 -13.07 -17.74
CA LYS A 113 -12.69 -14.41 -18.18
C LYS A 113 -13.97 -14.87 -17.48
N LEU A 114 -14.03 -14.77 -16.16
CA LEU A 114 -15.22 -15.11 -15.38
C LEU A 114 -16.45 -14.31 -15.82
N ASN A 115 -16.29 -13.02 -16.09
CA ASN A 115 -17.41 -12.20 -16.59
C ASN A 115 -17.88 -12.64 -17.98
N ALA A 116 -17.00 -13.19 -18.82
CA ALA A 116 -17.31 -13.64 -20.18
C ALA A 116 -17.86 -15.08 -20.23
N SER A 117 -17.19 -16.02 -19.56
CA SER A 117 -17.52 -17.46 -19.62
C SER A 117 -18.34 -17.95 -18.41
N LYS A 118 -18.45 -17.16 -17.34
CA LYS A 118 -18.99 -17.58 -16.02
C LYS A 118 -18.26 -18.76 -15.38
N GLU A 119 -17.08 -19.12 -15.89
CA GLU A 119 -16.28 -20.23 -15.44
C GLU A 119 -14.87 -19.76 -15.07
N VAL A 120 -14.29 -20.37 -14.06
CA VAL A 120 -12.90 -20.12 -13.63
C VAL A 120 -12.14 -21.43 -13.62
N ASN A 121 -10.97 -21.43 -14.26
CA ASN A 121 -10.09 -22.59 -14.24
C ASN A 121 -9.35 -22.69 -12.90
N ILE A 122 -9.30 -23.88 -12.32
CA ILE A 122 -8.59 -24.13 -11.08
C ILE A 122 -7.08 -23.91 -11.20
N THR A 123 -6.50 -24.11 -12.40
CA THR A 123 -5.09 -23.80 -12.66
C THR A 123 -4.79 -22.30 -12.56
N ASP A 124 -5.72 -21.44 -13.00
CA ASP A 124 -5.59 -19.99 -12.88
C ASP A 124 -5.56 -19.56 -11.40
N ILE A 125 -6.41 -20.17 -10.56
CA ILE A 125 -6.44 -19.94 -9.10
C ILE A 125 -5.15 -20.42 -8.44
N ASN A 126 -4.67 -21.61 -8.79
CA ASN A 126 -3.43 -22.17 -8.24
C ASN A 126 -2.21 -21.33 -8.66
N GLY A 127 -2.20 -20.79 -9.88
CA GLY A 127 -1.16 -19.88 -10.35
C GLY A 127 -1.08 -18.59 -9.52
N ILE A 128 -2.22 -18.01 -9.11
CA ILE A 128 -2.21 -16.86 -8.19
C ILE A 128 -1.67 -17.26 -6.82
N LYS A 129 -2.15 -18.39 -6.26
CA LYS A 129 -1.69 -18.85 -4.93
C LYS A 129 -0.17 -18.99 -4.86
N ASN A 130 0.45 -19.55 -5.89
CA ASN A 130 1.90 -19.72 -5.95
C ASN A 130 2.62 -18.37 -5.98
N LYS A 131 2.17 -17.42 -6.81
CA LYS A 131 2.77 -16.07 -6.85
C LYS A 131 2.59 -15.29 -5.53
N VAL A 132 1.47 -15.49 -4.84
CA VAL A 132 1.25 -14.90 -3.51
C VAL A 132 2.21 -15.52 -2.48
N ALA A 133 2.46 -16.82 -2.55
CA ALA A 133 3.46 -17.46 -1.70
C ALA A 133 4.88 -16.91 -1.97
N GLU A 134 5.25 -16.71 -3.24
CA GLU A 134 6.53 -16.08 -3.61
C GLU A 134 6.65 -14.66 -3.07
N LEU A 135 5.59 -13.84 -3.16
CA LEU A 135 5.57 -12.50 -2.56
C LEU A 135 5.77 -12.52 -1.04
N ASN A 136 5.15 -13.46 -0.34
CA ASN A 136 5.31 -13.58 1.12
C ASN A 136 6.76 -13.89 1.50
N THR A 137 7.44 -14.73 0.71
CA THR A 137 8.87 -15.01 0.91
C THR A 137 9.70 -13.75 0.71
N MET A 138 9.50 -13.03 -0.40
CA MET A 138 10.21 -11.77 -0.68
C MET A 138 9.97 -10.71 0.40
N PHE A 139 8.75 -10.61 0.93
CA PHE A 139 8.43 -9.69 2.01
C PHE A 139 9.12 -10.07 3.32
N SER A 140 9.21 -11.37 3.60
CA SER A 140 9.92 -11.88 4.79
C SER A 140 11.43 -11.58 4.73
N GLU A 141 12.04 -11.70 3.55
CA GLU A 141 13.45 -11.33 3.33
C GLU A 141 13.69 -9.83 3.59
N ILE A 142 12.76 -8.98 3.14
CA ILE A 142 12.82 -7.53 3.39
C ILE A 142 12.73 -7.24 4.89
N LEU A 143 11.80 -7.87 5.61
CA LEU A 143 11.65 -7.71 7.06
C LEU A 143 12.89 -8.17 7.84
N ASN A 144 13.50 -9.30 7.45
CA ASN A 144 14.73 -9.76 8.07
C ASN A 144 15.89 -8.78 7.85
N THR A 145 15.99 -8.22 6.64
CA THR A 145 17.00 -7.20 6.32
C THR A 145 16.81 -5.94 7.17
N LEU A 146 15.56 -5.56 7.45
CA LEU A 146 15.25 -4.43 8.32
C LEU A 146 15.66 -4.69 9.76
N ASN A 147 15.24 -5.83 10.33
CA ASN A 147 15.52 -6.17 11.73
C ASN A 147 17.04 -6.23 11.98
N ASN A 148 17.79 -6.88 11.09
CA ASN A 148 19.25 -6.99 11.20
C ASN A 148 19.97 -5.63 11.16
N LYS A 149 19.39 -4.61 10.50
CA LYS A 149 19.95 -3.26 10.41
C LYS A 149 19.52 -2.34 11.54
N ILE A 150 18.46 -2.70 12.27
CA ILE A 150 18.01 -1.97 13.47
C ILE A 150 18.80 -2.45 14.69
N ASP A 151 19.16 -3.74 14.73
CA ASP A 151 19.91 -4.36 15.83
C ASP A 151 21.44 -4.18 15.74
N SER A 152 21.95 -3.60 14.64
CA SER A 152 23.38 -3.35 14.36
C SER A 152 23.76 -1.88 14.55
#